data_AF-A0A4P5SAN9-F1
#
_entry.id   AF-A0A4P5SAN9-F1
#
_cell.length_a   1.000
_cell.length_b   1.000
_cell.length_c   1.000
_cell.angle_alpha   90.00
_cell.angle_beta   90.00
_cell.angle_gamma   90.00
#
_symmetry.space_group_name_H-M   'P 1'
#
loop_
_entity.id
_entity.type
_entity.pdbx_description
1 polymer ?
#
loop_
_entity_poly.entity_id
_entity_poly.type
_entity_poly.pdbx_seq_one_letter_code
_entity_poly.pdbx_strand_id
1 'polypeptide(L)'
;MASQVVGELPANIWLASYPKSGNTWFRFLWNAVESAQDAELKPHESPQPCQMEYLTGWGIDARRLTCDELDLMRSRLELVTGDRAGRPTLRKTHEKFRSAPDGSELFPAAASRAALVIIRDPRDVVCSAARHFNLSLDAMVDLLCRRDPQLPGTPSVLMSRQPQGSWSEHLDSWRRLPTYPVAVYRYEDFLADPYETFGSALAFAGLEVSKDELMHAVESTRFEKLQSRERESGFNERSPGTNVPFFRKGQAGGWRDELSAGQVVRIERNCGALMEEFGYAIEGRTLRTPISSVTERATSGPQLFPGSLPPKPDVILDLATPLQKDELVITAQVGDDLVLVTGEYELIGLDQMGAFIWDLLDKPMSFQVLVDTLCARFGIDSVTCIDDTTPMLQLLLNGGALKAAD
;
A
#
# COMPACT_ATOMS: atom_id res chain seq x y z
N MET A 1 27.34 -42.41 -10.12
CA MET A 1 25.89 -42.12 -10.02
C MET A 1 25.73 -40.74 -9.41
N ALA A 2 26.04 -39.69 -10.18
CA ALA A 2 25.67 -38.33 -9.83
C ALA A 2 24.18 -38.22 -10.13
N SER A 3 23.34 -38.48 -9.12
CA SER A 3 21.93 -38.15 -9.20
C SER A 3 21.86 -36.64 -9.42
N GLN A 4 21.36 -36.24 -10.60
CA GLN A 4 20.92 -34.87 -10.81
C GLN A 4 19.86 -34.58 -9.75
N VAL A 5 20.25 -33.86 -8.70
CA VAL A 5 19.29 -33.10 -7.91
C VAL A 5 18.81 -32.02 -8.87
N VAL A 6 17.72 -32.30 -9.59
CA VAL A 6 16.92 -31.27 -10.24
C VAL A 6 16.58 -30.32 -9.09
N GLY A 7 17.20 -29.13 -9.10
CA GLY A 7 16.96 -28.14 -8.05
C GLY A 7 15.47 -27.90 -7.97
N GLU A 8 14.88 -28.20 -6.82
CA GLU A 8 13.48 -27.93 -6.55
C GLU A 8 13.20 -26.46 -6.87
N LEU A 9 12.25 -26.22 -7.79
CA LEU A 9 11.86 -24.86 -8.14
C LEU A 9 11.26 -24.21 -6.89
N PRO A 10 11.56 -22.93 -6.62
CA PRO A 10 10.91 -22.22 -5.52
C PRO A 10 9.38 -22.26 -5.68
N ALA A 11 8.64 -22.21 -4.58
CA ALA A 11 7.17 -22.23 -4.63
C ALA A 11 6.54 -20.84 -4.75
N ASN A 12 7.16 -19.77 -4.23
CA ASN A 12 6.42 -18.52 -4.03
C ASN A 12 6.04 -17.84 -5.36
N ILE A 13 4.76 -17.56 -5.51
CA ILE A 13 4.19 -16.71 -6.57
C ILE A 13 3.71 -15.42 -5.93
N TRP A 14 4.41 -14.31 -6.19
CA TRP A 14 4.02 -13.01 -5.65
C TRP A 14 2.84 -12.45 -6.44
N LEU A 15 1.68 -12.33 -5.80
CA LEU A 15 0.54 -11.61 -6.35
C LEU A 15 0.59 -10.15 -5.88
N ALA A 16 1.25 -9.33 -6.70
CA ALA A 16 1.46 -7.91 -6.45
C ALA A 16 0.40 -7.06 -7.14
N SER A 17 -0.08 -6.02 -6.47
CA SER A 17 -1.03 -5.07 -7.07
C SER A 17 -1.14 -3.82 -6.22
N TYR A 18 -1.29 -2.66 -6.86
CA TYR A 18 -1.72 -1.46 -6.13
C TYR A 18 -3.11 -1.73 -5.52
N PRO A 19 -3.42 -1.27 -4.29
CA PRO A 19 -4.70 -1.57 -3.67
C PRO A 19 -5.89 -1.29 -4.59
N LYS A 20 -6.88 -2.19 -4.53
CA LYS A 20 -8.11 -2.14 -5.33
C LYS A 20 -7.95 -2.35 -6.84
N SER A 21 -6.83 -2.96 -7.26
CA SER A 21 -6.62 -3.38 -8.66
C SER A 21 -7.13 -4.81 -8.97
N GLY A 22 -7.77 -5.53 -8.05
CA GLY A 22 -8.40 -6.83 -8.33
C GLY A 22 -7.70 -8.06 -7.74
N ASN A 23 -6.73 -7.87 -6.84
CA ASN A 23 -6.03 -8.94 -6.12
C ASN A 23 -6.95 -10.01 -5.50
N THR A 24 -7.99 -9.54 -4.79
CA THR A 24 -8.96 -10.39 -4.10
C THR A 24 -9.64 -11.36 -5.06
N TRP A 25 -9.99 -10.92 -6.27
CA TRP A 25 -10.67 -11.78 -7.25
C TRP A 25 -9.75 -12.92 -7.72
N PHE A 26 -8.49 -12.61 -8.03
CA PHE A 26 -7.51 -13.62 -8.41
C PHE A 26 -7.25 -14.64 -7.28
N ARG A 27 -7.19 -14.19 -6.03
CA ARG A 27 -7.05 -15.09 -4.86
C ARG A 27 -8.24 -16.03 -4.71
N PHE A 28 -9.47 -15.52 -4.89
CA PHE A 28 -10.65 -16.39 -4.88
C PHE A 28 -10.59 -17.44 -5.98
N LEU A 29 -10.13 -17.06 -7.18
CA LEU A 29 -9.96 -18.00 -8.28
C LEU A 29 -8.88 -19.04 -7.99
N TRP A 30 -7.72 -18.61 -7.49
CA TRP A 30 -6.65 -19.51 -7.06
C TRP A 30 -7.13 -20.52 -6.02
N ASN A 31 -7.81 -20.05 -4.98
CA ASN A 31 -8.35 -20.92 -3.93
C ASN A 31 -9.41 -21.89 -4.48
N ALA A 32 -10.25 -21.47 -5.43
CA ALA A 32 -11.22 -22.35 -6.06
C ALA A 32 -10.56 -23.46 -6.89
N VAL A 33 -9.42 -23.18 -7.53
CA VAL A 33 -8.59 -24.19 -8.20
C VAL A 33 -7.96 -25.14 -7.19
N GLU A 34 -7.32 -24.61 -6.14
CA GLU A 34 -6.67 -25.45 -5.13
C GLU A 34 -7.65 -26.40 -4.44
N SER A 35 -8.83 -25.90 -4.04
CA SER A 35 -9.86 -26.73 -3.42
C SER A 35 -10.48 -27.76 -4.37
N ALA A 36 -10.43 -27.52 -5.69
CA ALA A 36 -10.87 -28.52 -6.68
C ALA A 36 -9.83 -29.65 -6.85
N GLN A 37 -8.55 -29.31 -6.77
CA GLN A 37 -7.44 -30.26 -6.91
C GLN A 37 -7.19 -31.07 -5.64
N ASP A 38 -7.49 -30.50 -4.48
CA ASP A 38 -7.28 -31.14 -3.19
C ASP A 38 -8.30 -30.59 -2.17
N ALA A 39 -9.24 -31.45 -1.75
CA ALA A 39 -10.27 -31.08 -0.79
C ALA A 39 -9.74 -30.95 0.65
N GLU A 40 -8.56 -31.51 0.95
CA GLU A 40 -7.89 -31.39 2.26
C GLU A 40 -7.09 -30.08 2.36
N LEU A 41 -6.71 -29.50 1.22
CA LEU A 41 -6.21 -28.12 1.16
C LEU A 41 -7.31 -27.17 1.61
N LYS A 42 -7.23 -26.78 2.88
CA LYS A 42 -8.04 -25.68 3.41
C LYS A 42 -7.77 -24.45 2.53
N PRO A 43 -8.81 -23.71 2.09
CA PRO A 43 -8.61 -22.46 1.39
C PRO A 43 -7.70 -21.59 2.23
N HIS A 44 -6.45 -21.45 1.81
CA HIS A 44 -5.55 -20.57 2.49
C HIS A 44 -6.04 -19.17 2.15
N GLU A 45 -6.40 -18.37 3.15
CA GLU A 45 -6.14 -16.94 2.99
C GLU A 45 -4.63 -16.88 2.74
N SER A 46 -4.22 -16.74 1.47
CA SER A 46 -2.82 -16.66 1.04
C SER A 46 -2.06 -15.86 2.10
N PRO A 47 -1.08 -16.48 2.81
CA PRO A 47 -0.44 -15.85 3.94
C PRO A 47 0.07 -14.49 3.48
N GLN A 48 -0.46 -13.42 4.08
CA GLN A 48 0.05 -12.09 3.78
C GLN A 48 1.30 -11.93 4.65
N PRO A 49 2.51 -11.83 4.09
CA PRO A 49 3.72 -11.79 4.91
C PRO A 49 3.79 -10.55 5.80
N CYS A 50 2.92 -9.58 5.55
CA CYS A 50 2.72 -8.38 6.35
C CYS A 50 1.72 -8.54 7.50
N GLN A 51 0.90 -9.59 7.57
CA GLN A 51 -0.07 -9.76 8.66
C GLN A 51 0.62 -10.13 9.97
N MET A 52 0.21 -9.51 11.08
CA MET A 52 0.78 -9.82 12.40
C MET A 52 0.48 -11.25 12.82
N GLU A 53 -0.67 -11.82 12.43
CA GLU A 53 -1.04 -13.20 12.73
C GLU A 53 -0.06 -14.20 12.08
N TYR A 54 0.40 -13.91 10.86
CA TYR A 54 1.41 -14.72 10.19
C TYR A 54 2.71 -14.73 11.00
N LEU A 55 3.21 -13.56 11.42
CA LEU A 55 4.41 -13.45 12.24
C LEU A 55 4.24 -14.12 13.61
N THR A 56 3.08 -13.94 14.24
CA THR A 56 2.75 -14.55 15.55
C THR A 56 2.71 -16.07 15.46
N GLY A 57 2.23 -16.63 14.33
CA GLY A 57 2.25 -18.07 14.06
C GLY A 57 3.67 -18.67 14.06
N TRP A 58 4.68 -17.85 13.75
CA TRP A 58 6.10 -18.21 13.84
C TRP A 58 6.75 -17.84 15.18
N GLY A 59 5.96 -17.42 16.18
CA GLY A 59 6.44 -17.02 17.50
C GLY A 59 7.09 -15.63 17.52
N ILE A 60 6.86 -14.80 16.50
CA ILE A 60 7.46 -13.47 16.37
C ILE A 60 6.45 -12.43 16.87
N ASP A 61 6.75 -11.80 18.00
CA ASP A 61 5.99 -10.65 18.50
C ASP A 61 6.45 -9.38 17.78
N ALA A 62 5.75 -9.06 16.69
CA ALA A 62 6.07 -7.92 15.84
C ALA A 62 6.03 -6.56 16.55
N ARG A 63 5.31 -6.45 17.68
CA ARG A 63 5.25 -5.21 18.49
C ARG A 63 6.57 -4.90 19.19
N ARG A 64 7.48 -5.87 19.26
CA ARG A 64 8.82 -5.72 19.86
C ARG A 64 9.90 -5.37 18.85
N LEU A 65 9.52 -5.24 17.58
CA LEU A 65 10.44 -5.00 16.47
C LEU A 65 10.16 -3.62 15.88
N THR A 66 11.22 -2.90 15.55
CA THR A 66 11.13 -1.72 14.70
C THR A 66 10.65 -2.10 13.30
N CYS A 67 10.17 -1.11 12.53
CA CYS A 67 9.76 -1.35 11.14
C CYS A 67 10.89 -1.94 10.27
N ASP A 68 12.13 -1.54 10.54
CA ASP A 68 13.31 -2.03 9.82
C ASP A 68 13.63 -3.48 10.20
N GLU A 69 13.59 -3.82 11.50
CA GLU A 69 13.76 -5.19 11.96
C GLU A 69 12.64 -6.12 11.45
N LEU A 70 11.41 -5.63 11.37
CA LEU A 70 10.30 -6.38 10.78
C LEU A 70 10.52 -6.69 9.31
N ASP A 71 11.00 -5.71 8.54
CA ASP A 71 11.30 -5.89 7.12
C ASP A 71 12.42 -6.94 6.92
N LEU A 72 13.48 -6.86 7.71
CA LEU A 72 14.55 -7.87 7.72
C LEU A 72 14.04 -9.26 8.11
N MET A 73 13.17 -9.33 9.11
CA MET A 73 12.59 -10.59 9.57
C MET A 73 11.70 -11.22 8.48
N ARG A 74 10.86 -10.42 7.81
CA ARG A 74 10.01 -10.87 6.70
C ARG A 74 10.85 -11.45 5.56
N SER A 75 11.90 -10.75 5.14
CA SER A 75 12.84 -11.24 4.12
C SER A 75 13.41 -12.62 4.48
N ARG A 76 13.84 -12.81 5.74
CA ARG A 76 14.38 -14.09 6.22
C ARG A 76 13.33 -15.18 6.33
N LEU A 77 12.12 -14.86 6.78
CA LEU A 77 11.02 -15.82 6.85
C LEU A 77 10.74 -16.40 5.47
N GLU A 78 10.66 -15.60 4.41
CA GLU A 78 10.42 -16.12 3.05
C GLU A 78 11.48 -17.13 2.59
N LEU A 79 12.74 -16.95 3.01
CA LEU A 79 13.82 -17.89 2.70
C LEU A 79 13.71 -19.23 3.45
N VAL A 80 13.11 -19.22 4.64
CA VAL A 80 13.01 -20.38 5.54
C VAL A 80 11.69 -21.12 5.40
N THR A 81 10.60 -20.40 5.14
CA THR A 81 9.23 -20.93 5.05
C THR A 81 8.78 -21.19 3.62
N GLY A 82 9.58 -20.78 2.63
CA GLY A 82 9.35 -21.07 1.22
C GLY A 82 9.28 -22.58 1.01
N ASP A 83 8.12 -23.07 0.60
CA ASP A 83 7.94 -24.46 0.24
C ASP A 83 8.86 -24.80 -0.95
N ARG A 84 9.54 -25.94 -0.84
CA ARG A 84 10.40 -26.48 -1.91
C ARG A 84 9.84 -27.78 -2.48
N ALA A 85 8.65 -28.21 -2.06
CA ALA A 85 7.94 -29.33 -2.66
C ALA A 85 7.53 -29.10 -4.13
N GLY A 86 7.83 -27.91 -4.69
CA GLY A 86 7.70 -27.58 -6.11
C GLY A 86 6.30 -27.12 -6.53
N ARG A 87 5.29 -27.27 -5.67
CA ARG A 87 3.94 -26.75 -5.92
C ARG A 87 3.93 -25.22 -5.75
N PRO A 88 3.44 -24.45 -6.73
CA PRO A 88 3.33 -23.00 -6.59
C PRO A 88 2.44 -22.61 -5.41
N THR A 89 2.86 -21.63 -4.62
CA THR A 89 2.11 -21.09 -3.49
C THR A 89 1.95 -19.58 -3.63
N LEU A 90 0.72 -19.10 -3.60
CA LEU A 90 0.41 -17.67 -3.77
C LEU A 90 0.79 -16.86 -2.52
N ARG A 91 1.46 -15.71 -2.72
CA ARG A 91 1.84 -14.73 -1.69
C ARG A 91 1.32 -13.35 -2.07
N LYS A 92 0.34 -12.82 -1.33
CA LYS A 92 -0.28 -11.51 -1.62
C LYS A 92 0.54 -10.35 -1.09
N THR A 93 0.69 -9.28 -1.88
CA THR A 93 1.30 -8.02 -1.44
C THR A 93 0.72 -6.78 -2.15
N HIS A 94 0.69 -5.65 -1.43
CA HIS A 94 0.45 -4.30 -1.99
C HIS A 94 1.69 -3.42 -1.92
N GLU A 95 2.77 -3.94 -1.34
CA GLU A 95 4.02 -3.22 -1.20
C GLU A 95 4.72 -3.14 -2.56
N LYS A 96 5.28 -1.98 -2.88
CA LYS A 96 6.12 -1.82 -4.06
C LYS A 96 7.38 -2.69 -3.93
N PHE A 97 7.96 -3.11 -5.04
CA PHE A 97 9.22 -3.85 -4.97
C PHE A 97 10.34 -2.94 -4.44
N ARG A 98 11.00 -3.36 -3.37
CA ARG A 98 12.13 -2.62 -2.76
C ARG A 98 13.03 -3.56 -1.94
N SER A 99 14.19 -3.05 -1.56
CA SER A 99 15.08 -3.70 -0.60
C SER A 99 14.74 -3.32 0.85
N ALA A 100 15.14 -4.17 1.78
CA ALA A 100 15.19 -3.85 3.19
C ALA A 100 16.31 -2.81 3.46
N PRO A 101 16.36 -2.21 4.66
CA PRO A 101 17.35 -1.18 5.00
C PRO A 101 18.82 -1.63 4.87
N ASP A 102 19.13 -2.90 5.07
CA ASP A 102 20.48 -3.47 4.91
C ASP A 102 20.80 -3.88 3.46
N GLY A 103 19.88 -3.62 2.53
CA GLY A 103 19.98 -4.02 1.12
C GLY A 103 19.44 -5.42 0.82
N SER A 104 18.96 -6.19 1.81
CA SER A 104 18.39 -7.52 1.57
C SER A 104 17.13 -7.47 0.70
N GLU A 105 16.87 -8.56 -0.02
CA GLU A 105 15.68 -8.69 -0.86
C GLU A 105 14.46 -8.99 0.03
N LEU A 106 13.47 -8.09 0.06
CA LEU A 106 12.19 -8.35 0.75
C LEU A 106 11.36 -9.43 0.06
N PHE A 107 11.55 -9.59 -1.25
CA PHE A 107 10.91 -10.60 -2.09
C PHE A 107 12.01 -11.48 -2.69
N PRO A 108 12.65 -12.35 -1.88
CA PRO A 108 13.94 -12.95 -2.22
C PRO A 108 13.83 -13.86 -3.43
N ALA A 109 14.69 -13.68 -4.42
CA ALA A 109 14.73 -14.46 -5.64
C ALA A 109 14.92 -15.96 -5.37
N ALA A 110 15.70 -16.30 -4.34
CA ALA A 110 15.94 -17.68 -3.91
C ALA A 110 14.66 -18.42 -3.45
N ALA A 111 13.62 -17.70 -3.04
CA ALA A 111 12.32 -18.28 -2.66
C ALA A 111 11.22 -18.02 -3.71
N SER A 112 11.51 -17.22 -4.74
CA SER A 112 10.50 -16.69 -5.68
C SER A 112 10.55 -17.42 -7.01
N ARG A 113 9.41 -18.00 -7.40
CA ARG A 113 9.22 -18.61 -8.72
C ARG A 113 8.88 -17.57 -9.78
N ALA A 114 7.94 -16.69 -9.45
CA ALA A 114 7.48 -15.62 -10.34
C ALA A 114 6.71 -14.53 -9.57
N ALA A 115 6.44 -13.41 -10.23
CA ALA A 115 5.44 -12.43 -9.80
C ALA A 115 4.34 -12.23 -10.86
N LEU A 116 3.10 -12.24 -10.38
CA LEU A 116 1.91 -11.82 -11.09
C LEU A 116 1.55 -10.41 -10.62
N VAL A 117 1.70 -9.42 -11.51
CA VAL A 117 1.38 -8.02 -11.23
C VAL A 117 0.02 -7.69 -11.82
N ILE A 118 -0.99 -7.47 -10.98
CA ILE A 118 -2.30 -7.03 -11.45
C ILE A 118 -2.37 -5.51 -11.42
N ILE A 119 -2.61 -4.91 -12.60
CA ILE A 119 -2.88 -3.48 -12.77
C ILE A 119 -4.34 -3.26 -13.13
N ARG A 120 -4.82 -2.06 -12.87
CA ARG A 120 -6.15 -1.58 -13.23
C ARG A 120 -6.03 -0.13 -13.65
N ASP A 121 -6.96 0.36 -14.48
CA ASP A 121 -7.02 1.78 -14.85
C ASP A 121 -6.92 2.65 -13.59
N PRO A 122 -5.89 3.50 -13.45
CA PRO A 122 -5.65 4.25 -12.23
C PRO A 122 -6.84 5.16 -11.87
N ARG A 123 -7.66 5.55 -12.84
CA ARG A 123 -8.89 6.32 -12.60
C ARG A 123 -9.94 5.49 -11.85
N ASP A 124 -10.15 4.23 -12.24
CA ASP A 124 -11.03 3.31 -11.50
C ASP A 124 -10.45 2.93 -10.14
N VAL A 125 -9.12 2.82 -10.05
CA VAL A 125 -8.41 2.59 -8.78
C VAL A 125 -8.72 3.71 -7.79
N VAL A 126 -8.63 4.99 -8.18
CA VAL A 126 -8.99 6.13 -7.31
C VAL A 126 -10.42 5.98 -6.77
N CYS A 127 -11.40 5.74 -7.64
CA CYS A 127 -12.80 5.61 -7.23
C CYS A 127 -13.03 4.46 -6.23
N SER A 128 -12.32 3.34 -6.43
CA SER A 128 -12.45 2.17 -5.57
C SER A 128 -11.66 2.31 -4.27
N ALA A 129 -10.47 2.92 -4.30
CA ALA A 129 -9.57 3.05 -3.17
C ALA A 129 -10.01 4.18 -2.22
N ALA A 130 -10.49 5.31 -2.74
CA ALA A 130 -11.03 6.39 -1.94
C ALA A 130 -12.14 5.90 -1.00
N ARG A 131 -13.10 5.11 -1.52
CA ARG A 131 -14.16 4.53 -0.69
C ARG A 131 -13.66 3.48 0.29
N HIS A 132 -12.72 2.65 -0.14
CA HIS A 132 -12.18 1.61 0.73
C HIS A 132 -11.41 2.20 1.91
N PHE A 133 -10.57 3.20 1.67
CA PHE A 133 -9.80 3.86 2.72
C PHE A 133 -10.56 5.00 3.42
N ASN A 134 -11.83 5.21 3.07
CA ASN A 134 -12.64 6.33 3.57
C ASN A 134 -11.97 7.70 3.38
N LEU A 135 -11.37 7.91 2.21
CA LEU A 135 -10.72 9.15 1.79
C LEU A 135 -11.57 9.89 0.77
N SER A 136 -11.36 11.21 0.66
CA SER A 136 -11.88 11.97 -0.48
C SER A 136 -11.23 11.51 -1.79
N LEU A 137 -11.90 11.75 -2.91
CA LEU A 137 -11.34 11.46 -4.24
C LEU A 137 -10.03 12.24 -4.46
N ASP A 138 -9.95 13.50 -4.02
CA ASP A 138 -8.73 14.30 -4.17
C ASP A 138 -7.57 13.75 -3.33
N ALA A 139 -7.81 13.37 -2.08
CA ALA A 139 -6.78 12.75 -1.24
C ALA A 139 -6.28 11.43 -1.83
N MET A 140 -7.17 10.64 -2.43
CA MET A 140 -6.76 9.41 -3.12
C MET A 140 -6.00 9.69 -4.42
N VAL A 141 -6.36 10.74 -5.18
CA VAL A 141 -5.57 11.19 -6.34
C VAL A 141 -4.16 11.61 -5.88
N ASP A 142 -4.03 12.31 -4.76
CA ASP A 142 -2.73 12.72 -4.20
C ASP A 142 -1.87 11.51 -3.84
N LEU A 143 -2.44 10.50 -3.18
CA LEU A 143 -1.74 9.25 -2.87
C LEU A 143 -1.34 8.47 -4.12
N LEU A 144 -2.25 8.36 -5.10
CA LEU A 144 -2.00 7.61 -6.32
C LEU A 144 -0.95 8.28 -7.20
N CYS A 145 -0.87 9.61 -7.20
CA CYS A 145 0.07 10.41 -7.98
C CYS A 145 1.35 10.79 -7.22
N ARG A 146 1.52 10.30 -5.98
CA ARG A 146 2.58 10.72 -5.07
C ARG A 146 3.97 10.39 -5.63
N ARG A 147 4.91 11.33 -5.55
CA ARG A 147 6.30 11.14 -6.02
C ARG A 147 7.31 10.97 -4.89
N ASP A 148 6.83 10.82 -3.64
CA ASP A 148 7.71 10.57 -2.50
C ASP A 148 7.76 9.06 -2.22
N PRO A 149 8.89 8.39 -2.53
CA PRO A 149 9.06 6.96 -2.34
C PRO A 149 9.28 6.55 -0.89
N GLN A 150 9.48 7.48 0.05
CA GLN A 150 9.98 7.20 1.41
C GLN A 150 8.89 7.17 2.50
N LEU A 151 7.65 7.58 2.21
CA LEU A 151 6.61 7.52 3.24
C LEU A 151 6.37 6.07 3.69
N PRO A 152 6.59 5.76 4.98
CA PRO A 152 6.28 4.44 5.50
C PRO A 152 4.79 4.20 5.28
N GLY A 153 4.41 3.08 4.66
CA GLY A 153 3.02 2.64 4.73
C GLY A 153 2.61 2.61 6.20
N THR A 154 1.45 3.14 6.56
CA THR A 154 1.07 3.26 7.97
C THR A 154 1.06 1.87 8.59
N PRO A 155 1.95 1.57 9.57
CA PRO A 155 1.85 0.33 10.33
C PRO A 155 0.47 0.32 11.00
N SER A 156 -0.22 -0.80 10.94
CA SER A 156 -1.46 -0.99 11.70
C SER A 156 -1.21 -2.04 12.78
N VAL A 157 -2.06 -2.08 13.80
CA VAL A 157 -2.00 -3.12 14.83
C VAL A 157 -2.08 -4.54 14.23
N LEU A 158 -2.62 -4.66 13.01
CA LEU A 158 -2.85 -5.93 12.32
C LEU A 158 -1.86 -6.19 11.17
N MET A 159 -1.08 -5.19 10.74
CA MET A 159 -0.22 -5.29 9.55
C MET A 159 1.07 -4.48 9.66
N SER A 160 2.18 -5.03 9.17
CA SER A 160 3.44 -4.32 9.00
C SER A 160 3.29 -3.24 7.94
N ARG A 161 4.20 -2.26 7.93
CA ARG A 161 4.23 -1.24 6.88
C ARG A 161 4.27 -1.89 5.50
N GLN A 162 3.45 -1.39 4.60
CA GLN A 162 3.45 -1.75 3.19
C GLN A 162 3.57 -0.46 2.37
N PRO A 163 4.78 0.08 2.17
CA PRO A 163 4.97 1.24 1.31
C PRO A 163 4.53 0.90 -0.12
N GLN A 164 3.51 1.59 -0.61
CA GLN A 164 2.91 1.33 -1.92
C GLN A 164 3.52 2.20 -3.03
N GLY A 165 4.03 3.39 -2.68
CA GLY A 165 4.42 4.42 -3.66
C GLY A 165 3.22 4.98 -4.44
N SER A 166 3.48 5.69 -5.54
CA SER A 166 2.44 5.93 -6.55
C SER A 166 2.06 4.66 -7.29
N TRP A 167 0.95 4.71 -8.03
CA TRP A 167 0.58 3.63 -8.96
C TRP A 167 1.68 3.34 -9.98
N SER A 168 2.32 4.39 -10.51
CA SER A 168 3.42 4.27 -11.47
C SER A 168 4.67 3.64 -10.84
N GLU A 169 5.08 4.10 -9.65
CA GLU A 169 6.22 3.51 -8.92
C GLU A 169 5.98 2.06 -8.53
N HIS A 170 4.76 1.72 -8.09
CA HIS A 170 4.39 0.34 -7.78
C HIS A 170 4.58 -0.54 -9.02
N LEU A 171 4.03 -0.15 -10.17
CA LEU A 171 4.16 -0.92 -11.41
C LEU A 171 5.61 -1.01 -11.90
N ASP A 172 6.32 0.12 -11.97
CA ASP A 172 7.70 0.14 -12.45
C ASP A 172 8.64 -0.66 -11.55
N SER A 173 8.48 -0.57 -10.22
CA SER A 173 9.30 -1.33 -9.28
C SER A 173 9.14 -2.83 -9.50
N TRP A 174 7.91 -3.33 -9.60
CA TRP A 174 7.66 -4.76 -9.83
C TRP A 174 8.05 -5.25 -11.21
N ARG A 175 7.96 -4.45 -12.27
CA ARG A 175 8.32 -4.92 -13.62
C ARG A 175 9.81 -4.81 -13.95
N ARG A 176 10.57 -3.98 -13.22
CA ARG A 176 11.98 -3.67 -13.55
C ARG A 176 12.99 -4.24 -12.56
N LEU A 177 12.62 -4.39 -11.29
CA LEU A 177 13.58 -4.72 -10.23
C LEU A 177 13.72 -6.22 -9.91
N PRO A 178 12.66 -7.07 -9.99
CA PRO A 178 12.82 -8.50 -9.75
C PRO A 178 13.83 -9.15 -10.70
N THR A 179 14.58 -10.11 -10.16
CA THR A 179 15.55 -10.93 -10.91
C THR A 179 14.97 -12.30 -11.31
N TYR A 180 13.64 -12.43 -11.23
CA TYR A 180 12.85 -13.62 -11.56
C TYR A 180 11.68 -13.25 -12.48
N PRO A 181 11.01 -14.23 -13.12
CA PRO A 181 9.94 -13.95 -14.08
C PRO A 181 8.81 -13.08 -13.50
N VAL A 182 8.40 -12.06 -14.26
CA VAL A 182 7.28 -11.17 -13.94
C VAL A 182 6.32 -11.12 -15.12
N ALA A 183 5.03 -11.26 -14.85
CA ALA A 183 3.97 -11.02 -15.83
C ALA A 183 2.97 -9.99 -15.29
N VAL A 184 2.57 -9.07 -16.16
CA VAL A 184 1.62 -7.99 -15.84
C VAL A 184 0.28 -8.31 -16.51
N TYR A 185 -0.81 -8.27 -15.74
CA TYR A 185 -2.17 -8.51 -16.20
C TYR A 185 -3.07 -7.33 -15.87
N ARG A 186 -3.94 -6.94 -16.80
CA ARG A 186 -4.93 -5.89 -16.55
C ARG A 186 -6.19 -6.51 -15.95
N TYR A 187 -6.75 -5.85 -14.94
CA TYR A 187 -8.04 -6.19 -14.38
C TYR A 187 -9.14 -6.25 -15.45
N GLU A 188 -9.04 -5.36 -16.44
CA GLU A 188 -9.96 -5.27 -17.55
C GLU A 188 -9.92 -6.50 -18.46
N ASP A 189 -8.76 -7.16 -18.60
CA ASP A 189 -8.63 -8.38 -19.40
C ASP A 189 -9.30 -9.57 -18.69
N PHE A 190 -9.18 -9.66 -17.36
CA PHE A 190 -9.94 -10.66 -16.58
C PHE A 190 -11.45 -10.48 -16.69
N LEU A 191 -11.94 -9.25 -16.90
CA LEU A 191 -13.36 -8.99 -17.16
C LEU A 191 -13.76 -9.36 -18.59
N ALA A 192 -12.90 -9.07 -19.57
CA ALA A 192 -13.19 -9.23 -20.99
C ALA A 192 -13.11 -10.69 -21.45
N ASP A 193 -12.04 -11.40 -21.07
CA ASP A 193 -11.82 -12.81 -21.40
C ASP A 193 -11.28 -13.56 -20.17
N PRO A 194 -12.16 -13.90 -19.20
CA PRO A 194 -11.73 -14.51 -17.94
C PRO A 194 -11.04 -15.86 -18.15
N TYR A 195 -11.53 -16.71 -19.07
CA TYR A 195 -10.94 -18.04 -19.23
C TYR A 195 -9.53 -17.97 -19.83
N GLU A 196 -9.33 -17.14 -20.85
CA GLU A 196 -8.00 -16.96 -21.46
C GLU A 196 -7.03 -16.28 -20.48
N THR A 197 -7.47 -15.18 -19.87
CA THR A 197 -6.59 -14.37 -19.00
C THR A 197 -6.21 -15.12 -17.73
N PHE A 198 -7.18 -15.75 -17.03
CA PHE A 198 -6.88 -16.56 -15.85
C PHE A 198 -6.09 -17.82 -16.20
N GLY A 199 -6.42 -18.49 -17.31
CA GLY A 199 -5.65 -19.65 -17.76
C GLY A 199 -4.19 -19.32 -18.03
N SER A 200 -3.94 -18.20 -18.72
CA SER A 200 -2.59 -17.68 -18.98
C SER A 200 -1.84 -17.37 -17.68
N ALA A 201 -2.49 -16.70 -16.72
CA ALA A 201 -1.88 -16.35 -15.44
C ALA A 201 -1.54 -17.57 -14.56
N LEU A 202 -2.41 -18.58 -14.52
CA LEU A 202 -2.17 -19.82 -13.78
C LEU A 202 -1.04 -20.64 -14.42
N ALA A 203 -1.02 -20.74 -15.76
CA ALA A 203 0.05 -21.39 -16.50
C ALA A 203 1.40 -20.69 -16.27
N PHE A 204 1.43 -19.35 -16.30
CA PHE A 204 2.63 -18.58 -15.99
C PHE A 204 3.12 -18.82 -14.54
N ALA A 205 2.20 -18.94 -13.59
CA ALA A 205 2.52 -19.30 -12.21
C ALA A 205 3.04 -20.75 -12.06
N GLY A 206 2.92 -21.57 -13.11
CA GLY A 206 3.26 -22.98 -13.09
C GLY A 206 2.21 -23.85 -12.38
N LEU A 207 0.99 -23.36 -12.21
CA LEU A 207 -0.13 -24.15 -11.68
C LEU A 207 -0.86 -24.80 -12.85
N GLU A 208 -0.67 -26.11 -13.01
CA GLU A 208 -1.38 -26.88 -14.03
C GLU A 208 -2.86 -26.97 -13.69
N VAL A 209 -3.72 -26.62 -14.66
CA VAL A 209 -5.17 -26.65 -14.52
C VAL A 209 -5.82 -27.25 -15.75
N SER A 210 -6.77 -28.15 -15.54
CA SER A 210 -7.66 -28.62 -16.60
C SER A 210 -8.67 -27.55 -16.99
N LYS A 211 -9.25 -27.69 -18.18
CA LYS A 211 -10.29 -26.79 -18.67
C LYS A 211 -11.52 -26.76 -17.74
N ASP A 212 -11.88 -27.91 -17.18
CA ASP A 212 -13.07 -28.03 -16.31
C ASP A 212 -12.82 -27.39 -14.93
N GLU A 213 -11.63 -27.56 -14.35
CA GLU A 213 -11.23 -26.88 -13.11
C GLU A 213 -11.21 -25.35 -13.28
N LEU A 214 -10.60 -24.87 -14.37
CA LEU A 214 -10.56 -23.44 -14.69
C LEU A 214 -11.98 -22.89 -14.89
N MET A 215 -12.82 -23.60 -15.65
CA MET A 215 -14.20 -23.19 -15.88
C MET A 215 -14.99 -23.12 -14.57
N HIS A 216 -14.88 -24.14 -13.72
CA HIS A 216 -15.51 -24.15 -12.41
C HIS A 216 -15.00 -23.00 -11.51
N ALA A 217 -13.70 -22.75 -11.48
CA ALA A 217 -13.10 -21.67 -10.69
C ALA A 217 -13.56 -20.29 -11.17
N VAL A 218 -13.54 -20.01 -12.48
CA VAL A 218 -14.06 -18.76 -13.05
C VAL A 218 -15.54 -18.59 -12.71
N GLU A 219 -16.35 -19.61 -12.93
CA GLU A 219 -17.79 -19.53 -12.69
C GLU A 219 -18.14 -19.35 -11.20
N SER A 220 -17.41 -19.99 -10.30
CA SER A 220 -17.64 -19.90 -8.85
C SER A 220 -17.18 -18.57 -8.24
N THR A 221 -16.34 -17.82 -8.95
CA THR A 221 -15.73 -16.57 -8.48
C THR A 221 -16.20 -15.33 -9.24
N ARG A 222 -17.25 -15.45 -10.07
CA ARG A 222 -17.90 -14.29 -10.70
C ARG A 222 -18.28 -13.23 -9.67
N PHE A 223 -18.20 -11.97 -10.10
CA PHE A 223 -18.44 -10.80 -9.25
C PHE A 223 -19.76 -10.88 -8.48
N GLU A 224 -20.85 -11.28 -9.15
CA GLU A 224 -22.19 -11.37 -8.55
C GLU A 224 -22.24 -12.41 -7.42
N LYS A 225 -21.51 -13.52 -7.56
CA LYS A 225 -21.42 -14.57 -6.53
C LYS A 225 -20.61 -14.08 -5.34
N LEU A 226 -19.47 -13.41 -5.56
CA LEU A 226 -18.66 -12.84 -4.49
C LEU A 226 -19.45 -11.75 -3.73
N GLN A 227 -20.19 -10.91 -4.45
CA GLN A 227 -21.06 -9.90 -3.84
C GLN A 227 -22.24 -10.52 -3.06
N SER A 228 -22.79 -11.66 -3.51
CA SER A 228 -23.79 -12.41 -2.71
C SER A 228 -23.18 -12.93 -1.41
N ARG A 229 -22.01 -13.58 -1.49
CA ARG A 229 -21.30 -14.11 -0.31
C ARG A 229 -20.97 -13.02 0.71
N GLU A 230 -20.52 -11.85 0.24
CA GLU A 230 -20.29 -10.69 1.12
C GLU A 230 -21.56 -10.25 1.83
N ARG A 231 -22.72 -10.21 1.13
CA ARG A 231 -23.99 -9.82 1.75
C ARG A 231 -24.48 -10.82 2.79
N GLU A 232 -24.21 -12.10 2.58
CA GLU A 232 -24.65 -13.19 3.48
C GLU A 232 -23.77 -13.33 4.72
N SER A 233 -22.45 -13.20 4.55
CA SER A 233 -21.47 -13.58 5.58
C SER A 233 -20.49 -12.46 5.97
N GLY A 234 -20.58 -11.29 5.34
CA GLY A 234 -19.61 -10.21 5.51
C GLY A 234 -18.32 -10.47 4.72
N PHE A 235 -17.34 -9.57 4.88
CA PHE A 235 -16.02 -9.73 4.28
C PHE A 235 -14.93 -9.12 5.17
N ASN A 236 -13.91 -9.91 5.50
CA ASN A 236 -12.86 -9.51 6.44
C ASN A 236 -11.98 -8.36 5.92
N GLU A 237 -11.78 -8.25 4.60
CA GLU A 237 -11.04 -7.12 4.01
C GLU A 237 -11.91 -5.86 3.83
N ARG A 238 -13.15 -5.84 4.34
CA ARG A 238 -13.95 -4.62 4.39
C ARG A 238 -13.46 -3.74 5.54
N SER A 239 -13.30 -2.45 5.28
CA SER A 239 -12.83 -1.49 6.29
C SER A 239 -13.79 -1.45 7.49
N PRO A 240 -13.27 -1.62 8.72
CA PRO A 240 -14.08 -1.57 9.94
C PRO A 240 -14.88 -0.28 10.03
N GLY A 241 -16.13 -0.37 10.50
CA GLY A 241 -17.01 0.79 10.67
C GLY A 241 -17.63 1.35 9.39
N THR A 242 -17.37 0.76 8.22
CA THR A 242 -17.97 1.20 6.95
C THR A 242 -19.18 0.34 6.56
N ASN A 243 -20.26 0.98 6.09
CA ASN A 243 -21.42 0.31 5.48
C ASN A 243 -21.27 0.15 3.96
N VAL A 244 -20.08 0.45 3.42
CA VAL A 244 -19.82 0.40 1.98
C VAL A 244 -19.47 -1.05 1.59
N PRO A 245 -20.13 -1.64 0.57
CA PRO A 245 -19.76 -2.96 0.07
C PRO A 245 -18.34 -2.99 -0.49
N PHE A 246 -17.59 -4.04 -0.18
CA PHE A 246 -16.27 -4.32 -0.73
C PHE A 246 -16.37 -4.65 -2.23
N PHE A 247 -17.32 -5.50 -2.62
CA PHE A 247 -17.66 -5.81 -3.99
C PHE A 247 -18.73 -4.85 -4.51
N ARG A 248 -18.31 -3.70 -5.04
CA ARG A 248 -19.23 -2.61 -5.43
C ARG A 248 -19.86 -2.75 -6.83
N LYS A 249 -19.06 -2.54 -7.88
CA LYS A 249 -19.55 -2.51 -9.28
C LYS A 249 -18.96 -3.61 -10.16
N GLY A 250 -17.75 -4.11 -9.88
CA GLY A 250 -17.12 -5.17 -10.67
C GLY A 250 -16.91 -4.80 -12.15
N GLN A 251 -16.86 -3.51 -12.47
CA GLN A 251 -16.86 -2.98 -13.83
C GLN A 251 -15.62 -2.12 -14.09
N ALA A 252 -15.26 -2.03 -15.36
CA ALA A 252 -14.26 -1.11 -15.88
C ALA A 252 -14.93 0.19 -16.38
N GLY A 253 -14.21 1.31 -16.27
CA GLY A 253 -14.64 2.61 -16.79
C GLY A 253 -15.67 3.35 -15.92
N GLY A 254 -15.94 2.89 -14.70
CA GLY A 254 -16.91 3.52 -13.78
C GLY A 254 -16.44 4.89 -13.27
N TRP A 255 -15.15 5.20 -13.42
CA TRP A 255 -14.58 6.51 -13.11
C TRP A 255 -15.21 7.67 -13.88
N ARG A 256 -15.79 7.44 -15.06
CA ARG A 256 -16.41 8.48 -15.89
C ARG A 256 -17.59 9.18 -15.23
N ASP A 257 -18.29 8.45 -14.35
CA ASP A 257 -19.45 8.99 -13.61
C ASP A 257 -19.06 9.60 -12.26
N GLU A 258 -17.78 9.48 -11.86
CA GLU A 258 -17.37 9.71 -10.47
C GLU A 258 -16.23 10.72 -10.33
N LEU A 259 -15.33 10.82 -11.31
CA LEU A 259 -14.23 11.76 -11.30
C LEU A 259 -14.58 13.05 -12.04
N SER A 260 -14.14 14.17 -11.49
CA SER A 260 -14.14 15.44 -12.21
C SER A 260 -13.07 15.46 -13.30
N ALA A 261 -13.26 16.31 -14.33
CA ALA A 261 -12.26 16.50 -15.39
C ALA A 261 -10.89 16.92 -14.82
N GLY A 262 -10.86 17.73 -13.75
CA GLY A 262 -9.61 18.13 -13.10
C GLY A 262 -8.87 16.95 -12.46
N GLN A 263 -9.60 16.03 -11.82
CA GLN A 263 -9.01 14.80 -11.25
C GLN A 263 -8.47 13.88 -12.35
N VAL A 264 -9.22 13.69 -13.44
CA VAL A 264 -8.78 12.90 -14.59
C VAL A 264 -7.47 13.45 -15.17
N VAL A 265 -7.39 14.76 -15.41
CA VAL A 265 -6.18 15.42 -15.93
C VAL A 265 -4.98 15.22 -15.00
N ARG A 266 -5.18 15.30 -13.67
CA ARG A 266 -4.11 15.08 -12.68
C ARG A 266 -3.59 13.64 -12.70
N ILE A 267 -4.49 12.66 -12.79
CA ILE A 267 -4.13 11.24 -12.89
C ILE A 267 -3.37 10.98 -14.19
N GLU A 268 -3.93 11.40 -15.33
CA GLU A 268 -3.32 11.19 -16.65
C GLU A 268 -1.97 11.90 -16.80
N ARG A 269 -1.77 13.06 -16.15
CA ARG A 269 -0.48 13.73 -16.12
C ARG A 269 0.61 12.92 -15.42
N ASN A 270 0.26 12.12 -14.39
CA ASN A 270 1.23 11.38 -13.59
C ASN A 270 1.36 9.90 -14.00
N CYS A 271 0.28 9.29 -14.45
CA CYS A 271 0.22 7.88 -14.83
C CYS A 271 0.19 7.67 -16.34
N GLY A 272 -0.03 8.73 -17.14
CA GLY A 272 -0.35 8.65 -18.56
C GLY A 272 0.62 7.84 -19.41
N ALA A 273 1.93 7.96 -19.17
CA ALA A 273 2.93 7.23 -19.94
C ALA A 273 2.77 5.71 -19.81
N LEU A 274 2.62 5.22 -18.57
CA LEU A 274 2.37 3.80 -18.30
C LEU A 274 0.94 3.40 -18.67
N MET A 275 -0.03 4.30 -18.49
CA MET A 275 -1.40 4.06 -18.96
C MET A 275 -1.42 3.75 -20.46
N GLU A 276 -0.79 4.60 -21.28
CA GLU A 276 -0.68 4.38 -22.73
C GLU A 276 0.09 3.10 -23.06
N GLU A 277 1.21 2.84 -22.36
CA GLU A 277 2.02 1.61 -22.52
C GLU A 277 1.18 0.34 -22.33
N PHE A 278 0.27 0.34 -21.35
CA PHE A 278 -0.64 -0.78 -21.06
C PHE A 278 -2.02 -0.65 -21.72
N GLY A 279 -2.15 0.21 -22.73
CA GLY A 279 -3.34 0.29 -23.58
C GLY A 279 -4.56 0.96 -22.94
N TYR A 280 -4.37 1.75 -21.89
CA TYR A 280 -5.41 2.62 -21.33
C TYR A 280 -5.49 3.91 -22.15
N ALA A 281 -6.68 4.24 -22.65
CA ALA A 281 -6.89 5.48 -23.39
C ALA A 281 -6.81 6.71 -22.46
N ILE A 282 -6.11 7.75 -22.93
CA ILE A 282 -6.01 9.06 -22.27
C ILE A 282 -7.06 9.99 -22.87
N GLU A 283 -7.88 10.61 -22.04
CA GLU A 283 -8.91 11.53 -22.51
C GLU A 283 -8.28 12.73 -23.23
N GLY A 284 -8.82 13.07 -24.40
CA GLY A 284 -8.31 14.18 -25.21
C GLY A 284 -7.02 13.89 -26.00
N ARG A 285 -6.47 12.67 -25.96
CA ARG A 285 -5.41 12.22 -26.88
C ARG A 285 -5.87 11.02 -27.70
N THR A 286 -6.03 11.21 -29.01
CA THR A 286 -6.24 10.11 -29.95
C THR A 286 -5.00 9.20 -29.94
N LEU A 287 -5.19 7.91 -29.68
CA LEU A 287 -4.14 6.88 -29.61
C LEU A 287 -3.15 7.05 -30.77
N ARG A 288 -1.89 7.35 -30.46
CA ARG A 288 -0.81 7.25 -31.46
C ARG A 288 -0.43 5.78 -31.59
N THR A 289 -0.55 5.27 -32.81
CA THR A 289 -0.05 3.96 -33.24
C THR A 289 1.42 3.80 -32.80
N PRO A 290 1.87 2.59 -32.38
CA PRO A 290 3.21 2.43 -31.81
C PRO A 290 4.27 2.82 -32.86
N ILE A 291 5.13 3.78 -32.53
CA ILE A 291 6.33 4.06 -33.32
C ILE A 291 7.34 2.96 -33.00
N SER A 292 7.64 2.14 -33.99
CA SER A 292 8.72 1.16 -33.94
C SER A 292 10.07 1.83 -33.65
N SER A 293 10.81 1.23 -32.70
CA SER A 293 12.25 1.33 -32.48
C SER A 293 12.89 2.72 -32.53
N VAL A 294 13.16 3.30 -31.36
CA VAL A 294 14.21 4.33 -31.22
C VAL A 294 15.31 3.78 -30.33
N THR A 295 16.49 3.71 -30.93
CA THR A 295 17.76 3.25 -30.39
C THR A 295 18.23 4.18 -29.26
N GLU A 296 18.68 3.60 -28.16
CA GLU A 296 19.26 4.32 -27.02
C GLU A 296 20.45 5.20 -27.44
N ARG A 297 20.45 6.44 -26.95
CA ARG A 297 21.69 7.17 -26.67
C ARG A 297 21.69 7.59 -25.21
N ALA A 298 22.71 7.13 -24.50
CA ALA A 298 23.02 7.53 -23.15
C ALA A 298 23.43 9.02 -23.11
N THR A 299 22.83 9.78 -22.19
CA THR A 299 23.37 11.06 -21.72
C THR A 299 23.24 11.12 -20.21
N SER A 300 24.40 11.10 -19.54
CA SER A 300 24.55 11.40 -18.11
C SER A 300 24.27 12.88 -17.83
N GLY A 301 23.27 13.18 -17.00
CA GLY A 301 23.03 14.51 -16.42
C GLY A 301 23.46 14.56 -14.95
N PRO A 302 23.84 15.75 -14.42
CA PRO A 302 24.39 15.86 -13.06
C PRO A 302 23.30 15.75 -11.99
N GLN A 303 23.67 15.17 -10.84
CA GLN A 303 22.82 15.00 -9.65
C GLN A 303 22.34 16.37 -9.13
N LEU A 304 21.03 16.50 -8.88
CA LEU A 304 20.36 17.75 -8.47
C LEU A 304 19.85 17.75 -7.02
N PHE A 305 20.32 16.85 -6.15
CA PHE A 305 19.90 16.85 -4.74
C PHE A 305 21.12 16.82 -3.81
N PRO A 306 21.19 17.73 -2.81
CA PRO A 306 22.13 17.58 -1.70
C PRO A 306 21.74 16.37 -0.86
N GLY A 307 22.74 15.73 -0.24
CA GLY A 307 22.57 14.56 0.63
C GLY A 307 21.70 14.83 1.87
N SER A 308 21.28 13.74 2.53
CA SER A 308 20.43 13.74 3.72
C SER A 308 20.92 14.71 4.80
N LEU A 309 20.03 15.56 5.28
CA LEU A 309 20.25 16.36 6.50
C LEU A 309 20.43 15.43 7.71
N PRO A 310 21.31 15.80 8.66
CA PRO A 310 21.48 15.04 9.90
C PRO A 310 20.22 15.13 10.78
N PRO A 311 19.95 14.12 11.63
CA PRO A 311 18.84 14.16 12.57
C PRO A 311 19.01 15.33 13.56
N LYS A 312 17.92 16.07 13.81
CA LYS A 312 17.88 17.12 14.82
C LYS A 312 17.96 16.51 16.23
N PRO A 313 18.64 17.17 17.19
CA PRO A 313 18.68 16.69 18.57
C PRO A 313 17.27 16.73 19.21
N ASP A 314 16.93 15.71 19.99
CA ASP A 314 15.66 15.63 20.71
C ASP A 314 15.54 16.81 21.70
N VAL A 315 14.49 17.62 21.54
CA VAL A 315 14.15 18.68 22.50
C VAL A 315 13.51 18.02 23.71
N ILE A 316 14.12 18.13 24.88
CA ILE A 316 13.54 17.57 26.12
C ILE A 316 12.32 18.43 26.51
N LEU A 317 11.12 17.85 26.42
CA LEU A 317 9.88 18.50 26.81
C LEU A 317 9.65 18.34 28.32
N ASP A 318 9.69 19.44 29.06
CA ASP A 318 9.28 19.50 30.47
C ASP A 318 8.01 20.36 30.66
N LEU A 319 7.39 20.28 31.84
CA LEU A 319 6.17 21.04 32.13
C LEU A 319 6.37 22.57 32.14
N ALA A 320 7.62 23.03 32.29
CA ALA A 320 7.96 24.45 32.24
C ALA A 320 8.21 24.95 30.80
N THR A 321 8.38 24.04 29.84
CA THR A 321 8.75 24.35 28.46
C THR A 321 7.70 25.25 27.83
N PRO A 322 8.09 26.46 27.37
CA PRO A 322 7.16 27.37 26.69
C PRO A 322 6.96 26.91 25.25
N LEU A 323 5.70 26.78 24.85
CA LEU A 323 5.27 26.29 23.54
C LEU A 323 4.77 27.47 22.71
N GLN A 324 5.36 27.66 21.53
CA GLN A 324 4.94 28.70 20.58
C GLN A 324 4.94 28.14 19.15
N LYS A 325 3.93 28.49 18.35
CA LYS A 325 3.89 28.17 16.90
C LYS A 325 5.01 28.87 16.15
N ASP A 326 5.66 28.15 15.24
CA ASP A 326 6.57 28.78 14.28
C ASP A 326 5.75 29.60 13.25
N GLU A 327 6.14 30.85 13.03
CA GLU A 327 5.49 31.78 12.09
C GLU A 327 5.56 31.33 10.63
N LEU A 328 6.49 30.42 10.29
CA LEU A 328 6.62 29.86 8.94
C LEU A 328 5.68 28.68 8.69
N VAL A 329 4.87 28.29 9.68
CA VAL A 329 3.92 27.17 9.52
C VAL A 329 2.69 27.61 8.74
N ILE A 330 2.45 26.94 7.62
CA ILE A 330 1.24 27.10 6.82
C ILE A 330 0.28 25.98 7.20
N THR A 331 -1.01 26.30 7.39
CA THR A 331 -2.02 25.30 7.72
C THR A 331 -3.01 25.10 6.57
N ALA A 332 -3.51 23.86 6.43
CA ALA A 332 -4.55 23.52 5.48
C ALA A 332 -5.51 22.48 6.10
N GLN A 333 -6.81 22.74 6.00
CA GLN A 333 -7.83 21.78 6.44
C GLN A 333 -8.02 20.70 5.36
N VAL A 334 -7.82 19.42 5.71
CA VAL A 334 -7.97 18.29 4.80
C VAL A 334 -8.92 17.27 5.43
N GLY A 335 -10.21 17.40 5.11
CA GLY A 335 -11.25 16.63 5.79
C GLY A 335 -11.39 17.10 7.25
N ASP A 336 -11.38 16.15 8.19
CA ASP A 336 -11.47 16.43 9.62
C ASP A 336 -10.10 16.72 10.26
N ASP A 337 -9.02 16.56 9.50
CA ASP A 337 -7.65 16.73 9.97
C ASP A 337 -7.07 18.10 9.55
N LEU A 338 -6.25 18.67 10.43
CA LEU A 338 -5.47 19.88 10.16
C LEU A 338 -4.06 19.48 9.72
N VAL A 339 -3.65 19.90 8.53
CA VAL A 339 -2.30 19.65 8.02
C VAL A 339 -1.45 20.91 8.20
N LEU A 340 -0.29 20.75 8.83
CA LEU A 340 0.72 21.78 9.01
C LEU A 340 1.86 21.56 8.01
N VAL A 341 2.34 22.63 7.40
CA VAL A 341 3.52 22.66 6.54
C VAL A 341 4.55 23.56 7.20
N THR A 342 5.67 23.02 7.66
CA THR A 342 6.68 23.80 8.40
C THR A 342 7.61 24.56 7.46
N GLY A 343 8.44 25.46 7.99
CA GLY A 343 9.40 26.24 7.19
C GLY A 343 10.44 25.40 6.45
N GLU A 344 10.64 24.15 6.86
CA GLU A 344 11.50 23.16 6.19
C GLU A 344 10.71 22.22 5.25
N TYR A 345 9.45 22.55 4.97
CA TYR A 345 8.53 21.79 4.11
C TYR A 345 8.13 20.40 4.66
N GLU A 346 8.25 20.18 5.97
CA GLU A 346 7.71 18.97 6.60
C GLU A 346 6.19 19.07 6.74
N LEU A 347 5.50 17.94 6.55
CA LEU A 347 4.04 17.83 6.68
C LEU A 347 3.67 17.10 7.96
N ILE A 348 2.91 17.75 8.83
CA ILE A 348 2.41 17.17 10.08
C ILE A 348 0.88 17.17 10.03
N GLY A 349 0.29 15.98 10.06
CA GLY A 349 -1.15 15.81 10.14
C GLY A 349 -1.60 15.75 11.60
N LEU A 350 -2.61 16.56 11.94
CA LEU A 350 -3.25 16.58 13.24
C LEU A 350 -4.69 16.14 13.09
N ASP A 351 -5.11 15.17 13.90
CA ASP A 351 -6.52 14.79 14.01
C ASP A 351 -7.34 15.92 14.67
N GLN A 352 -8.64 15.71 14.89
CA GLN A 352 -9.51 16.72 15.51
C GLN A 352 -9.00 17.19 16.89
N MET A 353 -8.39 16.30 17.68
CA MET A 353 -7.86 16.67 19.00
C MET A 353 -6.55 17.43 18.88
N GLY A 354 -5.69 17.02 17.94
CA GLY A 354 -4.47 17.73 17.62
C GLY A 354 -4.73 19.13 17.06
N ALA A 355 -5.73 19.29 16.18
CA ALA A 355 -6.15 20.59 15.67
C ALA A 355 -6.66 21.50 16.80
N PHE A 356 -7.42 20.94 17.74
CA PHE A 356 -7.88 21.67 18.92
C PHE A 356 -6.71 22.15 19.81
N ILE A 357 -5.76 21.26 20.10
CA ILE A 357 -4.55 21.60 20.88
C ILE A 357 -3.71 22.64 20.11
N TRP A 358 -3.60 22.50 18.80
CA TRP A 358 -2.94 23.48 17.94
C TRP A 358 -3.59 24.84 18.08
N ASP A 359 -4.91 24.96 18.00
CA ASP A 359 -5.62 26.24 18.15
C ASP A 359 -5.43 26.88 19.54
N LEU A 360 -5.33 26.08 20.60
CA LEU A 360 -5.01 26.60 21.94
C LEU A 360 -3.65 27.33 21.96
N LEU A 361 -2.69 26.88 21.15
CA LEU A 361 -1.35 27.44 21.05
C LEU A 361 -1.25 28.69 20.16
N ASP A 362 -2.38 29.29 19.74
CA ASP A 362 -2.39 30.64 19.13
C ASP A 362 -1.80 31.71 20.07
N LYS A 363 -1.80 31.44 21.37
CA LYS A 363 -1.06 32.22 22.37
C LYS A 363 0.04 31.35 22.96
N PRO A 364 1.29 31.85 23.03
CA PRO A 364 2.36 31.14 23.72
C PRO A 364 1.98 30.80 25.16
N MET A 365 2.22 29.55 25.58
CA MET A 365 1.96 29.08 26.95
C MET A 365 2.92 27.95 27.32
N SER A 366 3.12 27.70 28.61
CA SER A 366 3.90 26.54 29.04
C SER A 366 3.12 25.23 28.86
N PHE A 367 3.84 24.11 28.78
CA PHE A 367 3.21 22.80 28.74
C PHE A 367 2.28 22.56 29.96
N GLN A 368 2.66 23.01 31.16
CA GLN A 368 1.79 22.94 32.33
C GLN A 368 0.45 23.67 32.12
N VAL A 369 0.46 24.87 31.54
CA VAL A 369 -0.77 25.65 31.31
C VAL A 369 -1.67 24.99 30.27
N LEU A 370 -1.07 24.37 29.25
CA LEU A 370 -1.81 23.56 28.28
C LEU A 370 -2.47 22.35 28.95
N VAL A 371 -1.73 21.61 29.78
CA VAL A 371 -2.26 20.46 30.55
C VAL A 371 -3.41 20.90 31.46
N ASP A 372 -3.24 21.97 32.23
CA ASP A 372 -4.28 22.49 33.12
C ASP A 372 -5.55 22.86 32.34
N THR A 373 -5.39 23.43 31.14
CA THR A 373 -6.50 23.80 30.25
C THR A 373 -7.25 22.58 29.74
N LEU A 374 -6.52 21.52 29.33
CA LEU A 374 -7.09 20.28 28.83
C LEU A 374 -7.78 19.48 29.94
N CYS A 375 -7.16 19.35 31.11
CA CYS A 375 -7.75 18.74 32.30
C CYS A 375 -9.05 19.42 32.71
N ALA A 376 -9.06 20.76 32.78
CA ALA A 376 -10.26 21.52 33.12
C ALA A 376 -11.39 21.36 32.10
N ARG A 377 -11.06 21.20 30.81
CA ARG A 377 -12.04 21.11 29.73
C ARG A 377 -12.62 19.71 29.55
N PHE A 378 -11.79 18.68 29.67
CA PHE A 378 -12.18 17.29 29.37
C PHE A 378 -12.38 16.44 30.63
N GLY A 379 -12.09 16.98 31.82
CA GLY A 379 -12.29 16.27 33.09
C GLY A 379 -11.34 15.08 33.29
N ILE A 380 -10.18 15.10 32.64
CA ILE A 380 -9.13 14.08 32.73
C ILE A 380 -8.10 14.47 33.79
N ASP A 381 -7.47 13.48 34.42
CA ASP A 381 -6.39 13.73 35.37
C ASP A 381 -5.10 14.19 34.66
N SER A 382 -4.23 14.88 35.40
CA SER A 382 -3.03 15.49 34.83
C SER A 382 -2.00 14.48 34.33
N VAL A 383 -1.94 13.27 34.91
CA VAL A 383 -0.97 12.25 34.48
C VAL A 383 -1.38 11.71 33.12
N THR A 384 -2.64 11.29 32.99
CA THR A 384 -3.20 10.84 31.70
C THR A 384 -3.09 11.92 30.63
N CYS A 385 -3.41 13.18 30.98
CA CYS A 385 -3.30 14.29 30.05
C CYS A 385 -1.86 14.51 29.55
N ILE A 386 -0.86 14.41 30.43
CA ILE A 386 0.55 14.54 30.07
C ILE A 386 0.96 13.40 29.13
N ASP A 387 0.61 12.15 29.47
CA ASP A 387 0.98 10.98 28.68
C ASP A 387 0.40 11.03 27.26
N ASP A 388 -0.85 11.48 27.11
CA ASP A 388 -1.53 11.55 25.82
C ASP A 388 -1.07 12.74 24.95
N THR A 389 -0.67 13.85 25.57
CA THR A 389 -0.30 15.08 24.83
C THR A 389 1.20 15.18 24.51
N THR A 390 2.05 14.56 25.32
CA THR A 390 3.52 14.59 25.14
C THR A 390 3.96 14.12 23.75
N PRO A 391 3.49 12.98 23.21
CA PRO A 391 3.94 12.50 21.89
C PRO A 391 3.63 13.48 20.75
N MET A 392 2.46 14.14 20.81
CA MET A 392 2.06 15.12 19.82
C MET A 392 2.92 16.39 19.91
N LEU A 393 3.15 16.91 21.11
CA LEU A 393 3.98 18.10 21.29
C LEU A 393 5.44 17.85 20.88
N GLN A 394 5.96 16.66 21.16
CA GLN A 394 7.29 16.24 20.70
C GLN A 394 7.36 16.15 19.18
N LEU A 395 6.33 15.60 18.53
CA LEU A 395 6.23 15.58 17.06
C LEU A 395 6.26 16.99 16.48
N LEU A 396 5.51 17.93 17.07
CA LEU A 396 5.45 19.30 16.61
C LEU A 396 6.75 20.09 16.84
N LEU A 397 7.44 19.86 17.96
CA LEU A 397 8.75 20.46 18.24
C LEU A 397 9.83 19.89 17.30
N ASN A 398 9.88 18.57 17.16
CA ASN A 398 10.88 17.92 16.31
C ASN A 398 10.68 18.28 14.83
N GLY A 399 9.43 18.42 14.39
CA GLY A 399 9.11 18.82 13.01
C GLY A 399 9.20 20.33 12.75
N GLY A 400 9.55 21.13 13.77
CA GLY A 400 9.70 22.58 13.65
C GLY A 400 8.38 23.34 13.48
N ALA A 401 7.25 22.74 13.85
CA ALA A 401 5.96 23.43 13.90
C ALA A 401 5.79 24.23 15.21
N LEU A 402 6.41 23.76 16.29
CA LEU A 402 6.54 24.48 17.55
C LEU A 402 8.01 24.83 17.82
N LYS A 403 8.19 25.92 18.57
CA LYS A 403 9.46 26.33 19.17
C LYS A 403 9.32 26.25 20.68
N ALA A 404 10.35 25.70 21.32
CA ALA A 404 10.63 25.96 22.72
C ALA A 404 11.26 27.35 22.78
N ALA A 405 10.54 28.34 23.31
CA ALA A 405 11.11 29.66 23.56
C ALA A 405 12.10 29.61 24.74
N ASP A 406 13.10 30.50 24.78
CA ASP A 406 13.94 30.72 25.96
C ASP A 406 13.29 31.71 26.94
#